data_AF-A0A1W9L4U2-F1
#
_entry.id   AF-A0A1W9L4U2-F1
#
_cell.length_a   1.000
_cell.length_b   1.000
_cell.length_c   1.000
_cell.angle_alpha   90.00
_cell.angle_beta   90.00
_cell.angle_gamma   90.00
#
_symmetry.space_group_name_H-M   'P 1'
#
loop_
_entity.id
_entity.type
_entity.pdbx_description
1 polymer ?
#
loop_
_entity_poly.entity_id
_entity_poly.type
_entity_poly.pdbx_seq_one_letter_code
_entity_poly.pdbx_strand_id
1 'polypeptide(L)'
;MKPSKICRPFTTATLWIVLVSSANLNAADLQPSTSVTFTGKIVHVAVEGGFYGIQSTQGSKYLPISLPALLKYDGLTVQVQAEIAKEILGLQMWGQYIRLRNIAVIPCVPTTTP
;
A
#
# COMPACT_ATOMS: atom_id res chain seq x y z
N MET A 1 -31.60 52.13 -5.14
CA MET A 1 -30.99 53.07 -6.11
C MET A 1 -29.83 53.80 -5.44
N LYS A 2 -28.59 53.53 -5.86
CA LYS A 2 -27.42 54.35 -5.51
C LYS A 2 -26.41 54.23 -6.68
N PRO A 3 -25.92 55.34 -7.24
CA PRO A 3 -25.32 55.34 -8.58
C PRO A 3 -23.84 54.98 -8.58
N SER A 4 -23.45 54.38 -9.69
CA SER A 4 -22.08 54.24 -10.18
C SER A 4 -21.35 55.59 -10.22
N LYS A 5 -20.11 55.61 -9.75
CA LYS A 5 -19.09 56.58 -10.14
C LYS A 5 -17.79 55.85 -10.36
N ILE A 6 -17.56 55.51 -11.63
CA ILE A 6 -16.23 55.28 -12.21
C ILE A 6 -15.36 56.52 -11.92
N CYS A 7 -14.13 56.32 -11.47
CA CYS A 7 -13.05 57.28 -11.63
C CYS A 7 -11.72 56.54 -11.76
N ARG A 8 -11.02 56.74 -12.89
CA ARG A 8 -9.61 56.36 -13.12
C ARG A 8 -8.77 57.64 -13.09
N PRO A 9 -7.52 57.56 -12.65
CA PRO A 9 -6.41 57.99 -13.50
C PRO A 9 -5.23 57.00 -13.43
N PHE A 10 -4.73 56.49 -14.56
CA PHE A 10 -3.58 57.02 -15.34
C PHE A 10 -2.26 56.92 -14.55
N THR A 11 -1.35 56.02 -14.98
CA THR A 11 0.11 56.25 -15.13
C THR A 11 0.87 54.92 -15.31
N THR A 12 1.46 54.79 -16.50
CA THR A 12 2.62 53.99 -16.99
C THR A 12 3.10 52.70 -16.32
N ALA A 13 3.16 51.66 -17.16
CA ALA A 13 4.31 50.81 -17.46
C ALA A 13 5.28 50.43 -16.33
N THR A 14 5.23 49.17 -15.91
CA THR A 14 6.44 48.37 -15.72
C THR A 14 6.12 46.90 -15.91
N LEU A 15 6.56 46.38 -17.05
CA LEU A 15 6.59 44.97 -17.40
C LEU A 15 7.62 44.28 -16.48
N TRP A 16 7.16 43.68 -15.38
CA TRP A 16 7.99 42.75 -14.61
C TRP A 16 7.83 41.36 -15.20
N ILE A 17 8.77 41.01 -16.08
CA ILE A 17 9.04 39.63 -16.47
C ILE A 17 9.43 38.88 -15.20
N VAL A 18 8.48 38.14 -14.60
CA VAL A 18 8.86 37.07 -13.67
C VAL A 18 9.07 35.84 -14.51
N LEU A 19 10.33 35.65 -14.92
CA LEU A 19 10.81 34.38 -15.43
C LEU A 19 10.81 33.39 -14.26
N VAL A 20 9.63 32.86 -13.90
CA VAL A 20 9.58 31.64 -13.09
C VAL A 20 10.11 30.54 -13.98
N SER A 21 11.42 30.33 -13.91
CA SER A 21 12.00 29.03 -14.21
C SER A 21 11.41 28.08 -13.17
N SER A 22 10.25 27.51 -13.46
CA SER A 22 9.82 26.32 -12.78
C SER A 22 10.78 25.23 -13.24
N ALA A 23 11.91 25.12 -12.52
CA ALA A 23 12.60 23.84 -12.41
C ALA A 23 11.50 22.84 -12.06
N ASN A 24 11.19 21.95 -12.99
CA ASN A 24 10.23 20.89 -12.75
C ASN A 24 10.80 20.07 -11.60
N LEU A 25 10.19 20.22 -10.42
CA LEU A 25 10.46 19.37 -9.27
C LEU A 25 10.16 17.94 -9.71
N ASN A 26 11.20 17.13 -9.91
CA ASN A 26 11.04 15.70 -9.83
C ASN A 26 10.74 15.37 -8.37
N ALA A 27 9.46 15.45 -8.00
CA ALA A 27 8.96 14.75 -6.83
C ALA A 27 9.12 13.26 -7.13
N ALA A 28 10.28 12.71 -6.77
CA ALA A 28 10.49 11.29 -6.73
C ALA A 28 9.49 10.71 -5.72
N ASP A 29 8.34 10.29 -6.25
CA ASP A 29 7.49 9.22 -5.77
C ASP A 29 7.26 9.17 -4.25
N LEU A 30 6.55 10.16 -3.71
CA LEU A 30 5.88 10.00 -2.41
C LEU A 30 4.54 9.28 -2.62
N GLN A 31 4.56 8.06 -3.16
CA GLN A 31 3.35 7.23 -3.13
C GLN A 31 3.10 6.80 -1.67
N PRO A 32 1.93 7.12 -1.08
CA PRO A 32 1.62 6.71 0.28
C PRO A 32 1.47 5.18 0.35
N SER A 33 2.55 4.50 0.78
CA SER A 33 2.55 3.07 1.06
C SER A 33 1.67 2.80 2.28
N THR A 34 0.59 2.02 2.11
CA THR A 34 -0.27 1.64 3.23
C THR A 34 0.34 0.42 3.94
N SER A 35 0.91 0.62 5.12
CA SER A 35 1.45 -0.49 5.93
C SER A 35 0.34 -1.19 6.72
N VAL A 36 0.44 -2.51 6.86
CA VAL A 36 -0.47 -3.37 7.60
C VAL A 36 0.29 -4.35 8.46
N THR A 37 -0.23 -4.62 9.66
CA THR A 37 0.28 -5.63 10.57
C THR A 37 -0.87 -6.53 11.00
N PHE A 38 -0.71 -7.84 10.86
CA PHE A 38 -1.77 -8.79 11.20
C PHE A 38 -1.20 -10.17 11.54
N THR A 39 -2.02 -10.97 12.23
CA THR A 39 -1.80 -12.41 12.39
C THR A 39 -2.67 -13.16 11.40
N GLY A 40 -2.14 -14.22 10.82
CA GLY A 40 -2.87 -15.05 9.88
C GLY A 40 -2.31 -16.46 9.77
N LYS A 41 -2.91 -17.22 8.86
CA LYS A 41 -2.52 -18.58 8.52
C LYS A 41 -2.05 -18.63 7.07
N ILE A 42 -0.95 -19.31 6.79
CA ILE A 42 -0.54 -19.65 5.43
C ILE A 42 -1.56 -20.65 4.86
N VAL A 43 -2.08 -20.32 3.67
CA VAL A 43 -3.08 -21.13 2.96
C VAL A 43 -2.57 -21.45 1.56
N HIS A 44 -2.56 -22.72 1.19
CA HIS A 44 -2.35 -23.15 -0.18
C HIS A 44 -3.65 -23.09 -0.97
N VAL A 45 -3.61 -22.41 -2.13
CA VAL A 45 -4.76 -22.21 -3.02
C VAL A 45 -4.46 -22.89 -4.34
N ALA A 46 -5.21 -23.95 -4.67
CA ALA A 46 -4.99 -24.80 -5.84
C ALA A 46 -5.60 -24.26 -7.15
N VAL A 47 -5.47 -22.95 -7.41
CA VAL A 47 -6.00 -22.28 -8.62
C VAL A 47 -4.82 -21.86 -9.51
N GLU A 48 -4.97 -21.94 -10.84
CA GLU A 48 -3.96 -21.51 -11.84
C GLU A 48 -2.56 -22.12 -11.64
N GLY A 49 -2.48 -23.39 -11.22
CA GLY A 49 -1.20 -24.07 -10.95
C GLY A 49 -0.73 -23.99 -9.49
N GLY A 50 -1.49 -23.33 -8.62
CA GLY A 50 -1.28 -23.35 -7.18
C GLY A 50 -0.41 -22.19 -6.67
N PHE A 51 -0.84 -21.56 -5.58
CA PHE A 51 -0.07 -20.52 -4.89
C PHE A 51 -0.29 -20.54 -3.38
N TYR A 52 0.56 -19.83 -2.65
CA TYR A 52 0.44 -19.65 -1.20
C TYR A 52 0.03 -18.21 -0.89
N GLY A 53 -1.04 -18.07 -0.13
CA GLY A 53 -1.52 -16.81 0.42
C GLY A 53 -1.52 -16.80 1.95
N ILE A 54 -1.93 -15.68 2.54
CA ILE A 54 -2.09 -15.53 3.98
C ILE A 54 -3.52 -15.08 4.26
N GLN A 55 -4.26 -15.87 5.03
CA GLN A 55 -5.58 -15.49 5.50
C GLN A 55 -5.46 -14.95 6.93
N SER A 56 -5.88 -13.69 7.15
CA SER A 56 -5.88 -13.11 8.50
C SER A 56 -6.88 -13.80 9.41
N THR A 57 -6.71 -13.66 10.71
CA THR A 57 -7.70 -14.13 11.70
C THR A 57 -9.09 -13.50 11.54
N GLN A 58 -9.17 -12.35 10.86
CA GLN A 58 -10.42 -11.65 10.51
C GLN A 58 -10.99 -12.09 9.13
N GLY A 59 -10.36 -13.07 8.47
CA GLY A 59 -10.81 -13.61 7.19
C GLY A 59 -10.33 -12.85 5.95
N SER A 60 -9.62 -11.72 6.11
CA SER A 60 -9.02 -10.97 5.00
C SER A 60 -7.94 -11.81 4.31
N LYS A 61 -7.88 -11.75 2.98
CA LYS A 61 -6.93 -12.52 2.17
C LYS A 61 -5.84 -11.61 1.63
N TYR A 62 -4.59 -11.98 1.91
CA TYR A 62 -3.41 -11.26 1.43
C TYR A 62 -2.54 -12.19 0.59
N LEU A 63 -2.08 -11.69 -0.55
CA LEU A 63 -1.23 -12.41 -1.48
C LEU A 63 0.18 -11.80 -1.47
N PRO A 64 1.15 -12.43 -0.81
CA PRO A 64 2.53 -11.97 -0.84
C PRO A 64 3.08 -12.03 -2.25
N ILE A 65 3.71 -10.96 -2.71
CA ILE A 65 4.43 -10.95 -4.01
C ILE A 65 5.54 -12.01 -4.00
N SER A 66 6.18 -12.21 -2.84
CA SER A 66 7.14 -13.27 -2.61
C SER A 66 6.96 -13.81 -1.20
N LEU A 67 6.82 -15.13 -1.08
CA LEU A 67 6.80 -15.84 0.19
C LEU A 67 8.05 -16.74 0.27
N PRO A 68 8.87 -16.64 1.33
CA PRO A 68 10.04 -17.50 1.51
C PRO A 68 9.67 -18.98 1.41
N ALA A 69 10.51 -19.78 0.73
CA ALA A 69 10.24 -21.20 0.49
C ALA A 69 9.99 -21.99 1.78
N LEU A 70 10.71 -21.66 2.86
CA LEU A 70 10.55 -22.26 4.19
C LEU A 70 9.16 -22.05 4.81
N LEU A 71 8.41 -21.04 4.33
CA LEU A 71 7.08 -20.71 4.82
C LEU A 71 5.96 -21.20 3.90
N LYS A 72 6.28 -21.87 2.79
CA LYS A 72 5.30 -22.47 1.86
C LYS A 72 4.75 -23.78 2.40
N TYR A 73 4.17 -23.72 3.59
CA TYR A 73 3.53 -24.86 4.24
C TYR A 73 2.13 -24.44 4.69
N ASP A 74 1.13 -25.15 4.16
CA ASP A 74 -0.26 -24.91 4.55
C ASP A 74 -0.42 -25.20 6.04
N GLY A 75 -1.07 -24.32 6.79
CA GLY A 75 -1.21 -24.53 8.22
C GLY A 75 -0.54 -23.50 9.10
N LEU A 76 0.57 -22.91 8.64
CA LEU A 76 1.44 -22.13 9.51
C LEU A 76 0.78 -20.84 10.00
N THR A 77 0.71 -20.67 11.31
CA THR A 77 0.32 -19.41 11.92
C THR A 77 1.51 -18.44 11.88
N VAL A 78 1.28 -17.24 11.36
CA VAL A 78 2.32 -16.23 11.17
C VAL A 78 1.86 -14.86 11.66
N GLN A 79 2.81 -14.08 12.19
CA GLN A 79 2.68 -12.64 12.38
C GLN A 79 3.35 -11.94 11.21
N VAL A 80 2.64 -11.01 10.57
CA VAL A 80 3.05 -10.36 9.33
C VAL A 80 3.08 -8.85 9.51
N GLN A 81 4.14 -8.21 9.02
CA GLN A 81 4.21 -6.78 8.75
C GLN A 81 4.47 -6.60 7.26
N ALA A 82 3.63 -5.82 6.59
CA ALA A 82 3.68 -5.70 5.14
C ALA A 82 3.17 -4.35 4.65
N GLU A 83 3.41 -4.06 3.37
CA GLU A 83 2.83 -2.92 2.68
C GLU A 83 1.88 -3.38 1.58
N ILE A 84 0.76 -2.68 1.44
CA ILE A 84 -0.20 -2.94 0.37
C ILE A 84 0.40 -2.47 -0.96
N ALA A 85 0.49 -3.40 -1.91
CA ALA A 85 0.95 -3.15 -3.27
C ALA A 85 -0.25 -2.85 -4.19
N LYS A 86 -0.74 -1.61 -4.14
CA LYS A 86 -1.94 -1.16 -4.89
C LYS A 86 -1.70 -1.08 -6.39
N GLU A 87 -0.46 -0.97 -6.79
CA GLU A 87 -0.02 -0.88 -8.19
C GLU A 87 0.00 -2.25 -8.90
N ILE A 88 -0.20 -3.35 -8.17
CA ILE A 88 -0.24 -4.69 -8.75
C ILE A 88 -1.68 -5.09 -9.04
N LEU A 89 -1.98 -5.23 -10.31
CA LEU A 89 -3.18 -5.91 -10.80
C LEU A 89 -2.81 -7.38 -11.05
N GLY A 90 -3.20 -8.28 -10.15
CA GLY A 90 -2.90 -9.71 -10.30
C GLY A 90 -4.00 -10.52 -10.96
N LEU A 91 -3.63 -11.70 -11.45
CA LEU A 91 -4.52 -12.63 -12.18
C LEU A 91 -5.33 -13.53 -11.25
N GLN A 92 -4.79 -13.82 -10.06
CA GLN A 92 -5.31 -14.81 -9.12
C GLN A 92 -6.65 -14.41 -8.50
N MET A 93 -7.05 -13.13 -8.59
CA MET A 93 -8.33 -12.57 -8.11
C MET A 93 -8.77 -13.04 -6.70
N TRP A 94 -7.82 -13.40 -5.83
CA TRP A 94 -8.10 -14.07 -4.56
C TRP A 94 -7.92 -13.17 -3.33
N GLY A 95 -6.93 -12.30 -3.35
CA GLY A 95 -6.56 -11.48 -2.19
C GLY A 95 -5.77 -10.24 -2.59
N GLN A 96 -5.57 -9.35 -1.62
CA GLN A 96 -4.86 -8.10 -1.82
C GLN A 96 -3.35 -8.34 -1.85
N TYR A 97 -2.66 -7.80 -2.86
CA TYR A 97 -1.22 -7.92 -2.98
C TYR A 97 -0.47 -7.18 -1.87
N ILE A 98 0.52 -7.85 -1.30
CA ILE A 98 1.37 -7.28 -0.26
C ILE A 98 2.86 -7.50 -0.51
N ARG A 99 3.67 -6.50 -0.17
CA ARG A 99 5.12 -6.63 0.01
C ARG A 99 5.41 -6.97 1.45
N LEU A 100 5.98 -8.16 1.70
CA LEU A 100 6.41 -8.53 3.04
C LEU A 100 7.57 -7.65 3.50
N ARG A 101 7.44 -7.07 4.69
CA ARG A 101 8.52 -6.36 5.39
C ARG A 101 9.11 -7.22 6.49
N ASN A 102 8.25 -7.89 7.26
CA ASN A 102 8.66 -8.88 8.24
C ASN A 102 7.60 -9.99 8.35
N ILE A 103 8.05 -11.22 8.60
CA ILE A 103 7.17 -12.36 8.83
C ILE A 103 7.81 -13.32 9.82
N ALA A 104 7.06 -13.73 10.84
CA ALA A 104 7.51 -14.67 11.86
C ALA A 104 6.47 -15.77 12.07
N VAL A 105 6.92 -17.02 12.19
CA VAL A 105 6.04 -18.13 12.56
C VAL A 105 5.73 -18.03 14.04
N ILE A 106 4.45 -18.15 14.39
CA ILE A 106 4.00 -18.22 15.77
C ILE A 106 3.93 -19.72 16.11
N PRO A 107 4.83 -20.25 16.95
CA PRO A 107 4.76 -21.64 17.36
C PRO A 107 3.45 -21.87 18.12
N CYS A 108 2.77 -22.97 17.79
CA CYS A 108 1.71 -23.47 18.64
C CYS A 108 2.36 -23.97 19.92
N VAL A 109 2.22 -23.22 21.02
CA VAL A 109 2.59 -23.69 22.34
C VAL A 109 1.40 -24.51 22.86
N PRO A 110 1.53 -25.84 23.05
CA PRO A 110 0.49 -26.59 23.73
C PRO A 110 0.43 -26.07 25.16
N THR A 111 -0.74 -25.61 25.58
CA THR A 111 -1.00 -25.25 26.98
C THR A 111 -0.86 -26.53 27.80
N THR A 112 0.32 -26.78 28.36
CA THR A 112 0.49 -27.82 29.38
C THR A 112 -0.17 -27.33 30.65
N THR A 113 -1.43 -27.73 30.83
CA THR A 113 -2.19 -27.56 32.08
C THR A 113 -1.50 -28.40 33.18
N PRO A 114 -1.18 -27.82 34.35
CA PRO A 114 -0.66 -28.56 35.49
C PRO A 114 -1.72 -29.50 36.10
#